data_AF-A0A8S3EYL8-F1
#
_entry.id   AF-A0A8S3EYL8-F1
#
_cell.length_a   1.000
_cell.length_b   1.000
_cell.length_c   1.000
_cell.angle_alpha   90.00
_cell.angle_beta   90.00
_cell.angle_gamma   90.00
#
_symmetry.space_group_name_H-M   'P 1'
#
loop_
_entity.id
_entity.type
_entity.pdbx_description
1 polymer ?
#
loop_
_entity_poly.entity_id
_entity_poly.type
_entity_poly.pdbx_seq_one_letter_code
_entity_poly.pdbx_strand_id
1 'polypeptide(L)'
;SGLSIDIQIYNGNTTSDHTPIISVIPTKIKNKIKPHPYTDSPLVDYDNVEELIPEVKLNELILTVRTKRKKKSLDAHGISNFMFNFLEQDHWSLLLKLFNHSFQTSIMPRAWKDTRMVLLAKKEPICSPSLTRPISLIDSFLKKRFITR
;
A
#
# COMPACT_ATOMS: atom_id res chain seq x y z
N SER A 1 35.83 9.31 10.50
CA SER A 1 34.93 10.46 10.71
C SER A 1 33.50 9.95 10.76
N GLY A 2 32.96 9.75 11.97
CA GLY A 2 31.62 9.21 12.18
C GLY A 2 30.54 10.28 12.02
N LEU A 3 29.45 9.96 11.32
CA LEU A 3 28.23 10.78 11.28
C LEU A 3 27.49 10.61 12.62
N SER A 4 27.45 11.67 13.42
CA SER A 4 26.58 11.75 14.60
C SER A 4 25.15 12.04 14.13
N ILE A 5 24.23 11.13 14.39
CA ILE A 5 22.79 11.30 14.13
C ILE A 5 22.13 11.33 15.49
N ASP A 6 21.70 12.52 15.93
CA ASP A 6 20.88 12.65 17.13
C ASP A 6 19.42 12.34 16.78
N ILE A 7 18.89 11.28 17.40
CA ILE A 7 17.49 10.87 17.26
C ILE A 7 16.67 11.68 18.25
N GLN A 8 15.79 12.56 17.77
CA GLN A 8 14.78 13.17 18.63
C GLN A 8 13.56 12.25 18.70
N ILE A 9 13.23 11.81 19.92
CA ILE A 9 12.01 11.07 20.22
C ILE A 9 10.85 12.06 20.16
N TYR A 10 9.86 11.77 19.31
CA TYR A 10 8.63 12.55 19.25
C TYR A 10 7.79 12.29 20.51
N ASN A 11 7.71 13.28 21.41
CA ASN A 11 6.97 13.20 22.69
C ASN A 11 5.51 13.68 22.59
N GLY A 12 4.91 13.69 21.40
CA GLY A 12 3.50 14.05 21.24
C GLY A 12 2.58 12.86 21.54
N ASN A 13 1.55 13.06 22.35
CA ASN A 13 0.46 12.09 22.49
C ASN A 13 -0.34 12.06 21.18
N THR A 14 -0.29 10.95 20.46
CA THR A 14 -1.13 10.67 19.28
C THR A 14 -2.32 9.83 19.72
N THR A 15 -3.52 10.20 19.26
CA THR A 15 -4.74 9.35 19.37
C THR A 15 -4.84 8.31 18.25
N SER A 16 -3.83 8.21 17.38
CA SER A 16 -3.78 7.21 16.32
C SER A 16 -3.18 5.89 16.82
N ASP A 17 -3.77 4.77 16.40
CA ASP A 17 -3.31 3.40 16.68
C ASP A 17 -2.02 3.02 15.92
N HIS A 18 -1.39 4.00 15.28
CA HIS A 18 -0.18 3.83 14.50
C HIS A 18 1.03 4.28 15.32
N THR A 19 2.00 3.39 15.52
CA THR A 19 3.30 3.75 16.10
C THR A 19 3.97 4.81 15.24
N PRO A 20 4.45 5.93 15.80
CA PRO A 20 5.04 7.01 15.02
C PRO A 20 6.30 6.54 14.30
N ILE A 21 6.35 6.76 13.00
CA ILE A 21 7.55 6.54 12.19
C ILE A 21 8.53 7.65 12.56
N ILE A 22 9.65 7.28 13.18
CA ILE A 22 10.76 8.19 13.49
C ILE A 22 11.22 8.86 12.19
N SER A 23 10.94 10.15 12.02
CA SER A 23 11.49 10.95 10.93
C SER A 23 12.82 11.55 11.38
N VAL A 24 13.91 11.12 10.73
CA VAL A 24 15.25 11.69 10.97
C VAL A 24 15.39 12.92 10.08
N ILE A 25 15.31 14.12 10.66
CA ILE A 25 15.56 15.38 9.94
C ILE A 25 16.99 15.85 10.26
N PRO A 26 17.89 16.00 9.26
CA PRO A 26 19.22 16.53 9.50
C PRO A 26 19.17 18.00 9.96
N THR A 27 19.56 18.27 11.19
CA THR A 27 19.65 19.61 11.78
C THR A 27 20.92 20.33 11.32
N LYS A 28 20.94 20.82 10.08
CA LYS A 28 21.80 21.93 9.63
C LYS A 28 21.40 22.39 8.23
N ILE A 29 20.24 23.04 8.12
CA ILE A 29 19.87 23.80 6.91
C ILE A 29 19.91 25.28 7.28
N LYS A 30 20.93 25.99 6.79
CA LYS A 30 20.99 27.46 6.86
C LYS A 30 19.88 28.03 5.99
N ASN A 31 19.12 28.95 6.59
CA ASN A 31 17.97 29.68 6.07
C ASN A 31 18.06 30.11 4.59
N LYS A 32 17.27 29.44 3.75
CA LYS A 32 16.40 30.01 2.70
C LYS A 32 15.27 29.02 2.47
N ILE A 33 14.25 29.04 3.34
CA ILE A 33 13.02 28.29 3.12
C ILE A 33 12.32 28.98 1.95
N LYS A 34 12.52 28.46 0.73
CA LYS A 34 11.60 28.75 -0.35
C LYS A 34 10.31 28.01 0.01
N PRO A 35 9.12 28.64 -0.02
CA PRO A 35 7.89 27.90 0.16
C PRO A 35 7.88 26.75 -0.84
N HIS A 36 7.54 25.55 -0.36
CA HIS A 36 7.37 24.40 -1.24
C HIS A 36 6.38 24.82 -2.32
N PRO A 37 6.59 24.53 -3.62
CA PRO A 37 5.72 24.99 -4.73
C PRO A 37 4.23 24.56 -4.63
N TYR A 38 3.84 23.88 -3.54
CA TYR A 38 2.49 23.44 -3.25
C TYR A 38 1.84 24.21 -2.09
N THR A 39 2.46 25.26 -1.53
CA THR A 39 1.85 26.06 -0.47
C THR A 39 0.57 26.77 -0.89
N ASP A 40 0.40 27.00 -2.20
CA ASP A 40 -0.79 27.64 -2.78
C ASP A 40 -1.72 26.61 -3.47
N SER A 41 -1.55 25.32 -3.20
CA SER A 41 -2.49 24.32 -3.72
C SER A 41 -3.84 24.51 -3.04
N PRO A 42 -4.96 24.47 -3.79
CA PRO A 42 -6.28 24.48 -3.17
C PRO A 42 -6.35 23.34 -2.15
N LEU A 43 -7.00 23.60 -1.02
CA LEU A 43 -7.36 22.54 -0.08
C LEU A 43 -8.30 21.60 -0.82
N VAL A 44 -7.77 20.46 -1.26
CA VAL A 44 -8.59 19.39 -1.82
C VAL A 44 -9.33 18.80 -0.63
N ASP A 45 -10.65 18.96 -0.64
CA ASP A 45 -11.51 18.24 0.28
C ASP A 45 -11.50 16.76 -0.14
N TYR A 46 -10.72 15.96 0.61
CA TYR A 46 -10.62 14.52 0.39
C TYR A 46 -11.76 13.77 1.09
N ASP A 47 -12.51 14.46 1.95
CA ASP A 47 -13.52 13.89 2.83
C ASP A 47 -14.90 14.26 2.29
N ASN A 48 -15.21 13.82 1.06
CA ASN A 48 -16.59 13.70 0.60
C ASN A 48 -17.29 12.58 1.40
N VAL A 49 -17.55 12.83 2.70
CA VAL A 49 -18.09 11.85 3.65
C VAL A 49 -19.46 11.32 3.21
N GLU A 50 -20.18 12.10 2.40
CA GLU A 50 -21.53 11.77 1.91
C GLU A 50 -21.54 11.02 0.57
N GLU A 51 -20.40 10.89 -0.10
CA GLU A 51 -20.33 10.19 -1.39
C GLU A 51 -20.38 8.67 -1.18
N LEU A 52 -21.53 8.07 -1.51
CA LEU A 52 -21.71 6.63 -1.42
C LEU A 52 -20.81 5.91 -2.43
N ILE A 53 -19.98 5.00 -1.93
CA ILE A 53 -19.18 4.12 -2.78
C ILE A 53 -20.13 3.13 -3.46
N PRO A 54 -20.26 3.13 -4.80
CA PRO A 54 -21.13 2.20 -5.50
C PRO A 54 -20.61 0.78 -5.35
N GLU A 55 -21.54 -0.19 -5.31
CA GLU A 55 -21.17 -1.60 -5.27
C GLU A 55 -20.42 -2.02 -6.53
N VAL A 56 -19.36 -2.81 -6.34
CA VAL A 56 -18.62 -3.43 -7.45
C VAL A 56 -19.50 -4.50 -8.07
N LYS A 57 -19.52 -4.56 -9.40
CA LYS A 57 -20.21 -5.63 -10.14
C LYS A 57 -19.27 -6.80 -10.42
N LEU A 58 -19.82 -8.01 -10.53
CA LEU A 58 -19.04 -9.22 -10.78
C LEU A 58 -18.16 -9.13 -12.04
N ASN A 59 -18.71 -8.57 -13.12
CA ASN A 59 -17.98 -8.39 -14.38
C ASN A 59 -16.79 -7.45 -14.22
N GLU A 60 -16.94 -6.38 -13.43
CA GLU A 60 -15.87 -5.43 -13.15
C GLU A 60 -14.75 -6.07 -12.35
N LEU A 61 -15.11 -6.88 -11.36
CA LEU A 61 -14.16 -7.67 -10.59
C LEU A 61 -13.35 -8.58 -11.50
N ILE A 62 -14.03 -9.42 -12.28
CA ILE A 62 -13.38 -10.39 -13.17
C ILE A 62 -12.50 -9.69 -14.22
N LEU A 63 -13.00 -8.62 -14.86
CA LEU A 63 -12.25 -7.85 -15.85
C LEU A 63 -11.01 -7.21 -15.24
N THR A 64 -11.14 -6.60 -14.06
CA THR A 64 -10.01 -6.00 -13.33
C THR A 64 -8.90 -7.03 -13.06
N VAL A 65 -9.26 -8.26 -12.70
CA VAL A 65 -8.24 -9.30 -12.46
C VAL A 65 -7.61 -9.80 -13.74
N ARG A 66 -8.41 -10.05 -14.79
CA ARG A 66 -7.94 -10.63 -16.05
C ARG A 66 -7.13 -9.65 -16.91
N THR A 67 -7.42 -8.36 -16.84
CA THR A 67 -6.71 -7.32 -17.63
C THR A 67 -5.33 -6.97 -17.07
N LYS A 68 -5.03 -7.31 -15.81
CA LYS A 68 -3.70 -7.07 -15.24
C LYS A 68 -2.66 -7.94 -15.94
N ARG A 69 -1.49 -7.33 -16.22
CA ARG A 69 -0.33 -8.05 -16.74
C ARG A 69 -0.03 -9.27 -15.87
N LYS A 70 0.13 -10.42 -16.52
CA LYS A 70 0.55 -11.69 -15.90
C LYS A 70 1.95 -11.51 -15.32
N LYS A 71 2.03 -11.08 -14.07
CA LYS A 71 3.30 -11.00 -13.33
C LYS A 71 3.61 -12.38 -12.75
N LYS A 72 4.85 -12.82 -12.90
CA LYS A 72 5.38 -14.04 -12.27
C LYS A 72 5.62 -13.87 -10.76
N SER A 73 5.61 -12.63 -10.25
CA SER A 73 5.82 -12.35 -8.84
C SER A 73 4.64 -12.84 -8.00
N LEU A 74 4.94 -13.56 -6.93
CA LEU A 74 3.99 -13.93 -5.89
C LEU A 74 3.71 -12.73 -4.97
N ASP A 75 2.58 -12.78 -4.27
CA ASP A 75 2.25 -11.86 -3.19
C ASP A 75 2.77 -12.32 -1.82
N ALA A 76 2.29 -11.69 -0.75
CA ALA A 76 2.66 -12.01 0.63
C ALA A 76 2.38 -13.47 1.02
N HIS A 77 1.40 -14.12 0.39
CA HIS A 77 0.90 -15.46 0.69
C HIS A 77 1.25 -16.51 -0.36
N GLY A 78 2.07 -16.13 -1.36
CA GLY A 78 2.46 -17.05 -2.43
C GLY A 78 1.46 -17.14 -3.59
N ILE A 79 0.45 -16.26 -3.62
CA ILE A 79 -0.55 -16.23 -4.70
C ILE A 79 -0.03 -15.35 -5.84
N SER A 80 -0.12 -15.86 -7.07
CA SER A 80 0.20 -15.08 -8.27
C SER A 80 -1.07 -14.60 -8.97
N ASN A 81 -0.96 -13.52 -9.75
CA ASN A 81 -2.08 -13.06 -10.58
C ASN A 81 -2.58 -14.13 -11.56
N PHE A 82 -1.71 -15.07 -11.95
CA PHE A 82 -2.08 -16.16 -12.85
C PHE A 82 -3.04 -17.16 -12.20
N MET A 83 -2.94 -17.36 -10.88
CA MET A 83 -3.77 -18.32 -10.14
C MET A 83 -5.26 -17.96 -10.18
N PHE A 84 -5.60 -16.68 -10.34
CA PHE A 84 -7.00 -16.25 -10.49
C PHE A 84 -7.69 -16.83 -11.73
N ASN A 85 -6.95 -17.27 -12.75
CA ASN A 85 -7.57 -17.89 -13.93
C ASN A 85 -8.17 -19.27 -13.64
N PHE A 86 -7.83 -19.89 -12.51
CA PHE A 86 -8.33 -21.21 -12.11
C PHE A 86 -9.45 -21.13 -11.06
N LEU A 87 -9.86 -19.92 -10.67
CA LEU A 87 -11.00 -19.76 -9.75
C LEU A 87 -12.30 -20.06 -10.48
N GLU A 88 -13.11 -20.92 -9.87
CA GLU A 88 -14.48 -21.20 -10.29
C GLU A 88 -15.42 -20.03 -10.00
N GLN A 89 -16.58 -20.02 -10.65
CA GLN A 89 -17.56 -18.93 -10.58
C GLN A 89 -18.04 -18.64 -9.14
N ASP A 90 -18.19 -19.67 -8.30
CA ASP A 90 -18.65 -19.53 -6.92
C ASP A 90 -17.64 -18.77 -6.06
N HIS A 91 -16.35 -18.99 -6.30
CA HIS A 91 -15.28 -18.27 -5.61
C HIS A 91 -15.26 -16.79 -6.00
N TRP A 92 -15.58 -16.47 -7.26
CA TRP A 92 -15.74 -15.08 -7.69
C TRP A 92 -16.91 -14.38 -7.00
N SER A 93 -18.03 -15.10 -6.83
CA SER A 93 -19.21 -14.59 -6.13
C SER A 93 -18.94 -14.33 -4.65
N LEU A 94 -18.20 -15.22 -3.98
CA LEU A 94 -17.75 -15.02 -2.60
C LEU A 94 -16.82 -13.80 -2.49
N LEU A 95 -15.85 -13.70 -3.39
CA LEU A 95 -14.89 -12.60 -3.41
C LEU A 95 -15.58 -11.25 -3.63
N LEU A 96 -16.59 -11.21 -4.49
CA LEU A 96 -17.41 -10.01 -4.73
C LEU A 96 -18.11 -9.55 -3.45
N LYS A 97 -18.76 -10.48 -2.74
CA LYS A 97 -19.44 -10.19 -1.46
C LYS A 97 -18.45 -9.63 -0.44
N LEU A 98 -17.26 -10.21 -0.36
CA LEU A 98 -16.20 -9.72 0.54
C LEU A 98 -15.76 -8.29 0.20
N PHE A 99 -15.53 -7.98 -1.08
CA PHE A 99 -15.16 -6.62 -1.49
C PHE A 99 -16.25 -5.59 -1.17
N ASN A 100 -17.49 -5.86 -1.58
CA ASN A 100 -18.60 -4.94 -1.33
C ASN A 100 -18.85 -4.76 0.17
N HIS A 101 -18.80 -5.83 0.95
CA HIS A 101 -18.90 -5.73 2.40
C HIS A 101 -17.75 -4.91 3.01
N SER A 102 -16.52 -5.08 2.51
CA SER A 102 -15.37 -4.30 2.98
C SER A 102 -15.49 -2.82 2.65
N PHE A 103 -16.06 -2.46 1.49
CA PHE A 103 -16.31 -1.06 1.13
C PHE A 103 -17.47 -0.44 1.92
N GLN A 104 -18.53 -1.20 2.22
CA GLN A 104 -19.66 -0.71 3.01
C GLN A 104 -19.31 -0.51 4.48
N THR A 105 -18.49 -1.40 5.05
CA THR A 105 -18.13 -1.37 6.48
C THR A 105 -16.82 -0.65 6.76
N SER A 106 -16.06 -0.32 5.72
CA SER A 106 -14.67 0.15 5.84
C SER A 106 -13.74 -0.82 6.58
N ILE A 107 -14.12 -2.10 6.68
CA ILE A 107 -13.34 -3.14 7.36
C ILE A 107 -12.80 -4.13 6.33
N MET A 108 -11.48 -4.18 6.20
CA MET A 108 -10.79 -5.15 5.34
C MET A 108 -10.39 -6.42 6.13
N PRO A 109 -10.44 -7.62 5.50
CA PRO A 109 -9.93 -8.85 6.10
C PRO A 109 -8.50 -8.68 6.62
N ARG A 110 -8.22 -9.19 7.83
CA ARG A 110 -6.90 -9.04 8.45
C ARG A 110 -5.79 -9.64 7.59
N ALA A 111 -6.02 -10.82 7.02
CA ALA A 111 -5.05 -11.50 6.16
C ALA A 111 -4.63 -10.69 4.92
N TRP A 112 -5.51 -9.80 4.42
CA TRP A 112 -5.18 -8.96 3.27
C TRP A 112 -4.18 -7.86 3.63
N LYS A 113 -4.13 -7.46 4.90
CA LYS A 113 -3.20 -6.42 5.40
C LYS A 113 -1.79 -6.96 5.63
N ASP A 114 -1.60 -8.28 5.53
CA ASP A 114 -0.29 -8.90 5.68
C ASP A 114 0.63 -8.50 4.52
N THR A 115 1.88 -8.21 4.87
CA THR A 115 2.91 -7.77 3.93
C THR A 115 4.18 -8.57 4.18
N ARG A 116 4.78 -9.09 3.11
CA ARG A 116 6.06 -9.80 3.17
C ARG A 116 7.20 -8.90 2.71
N MET A 117 8.22 -8.75 3.52
CA MET A 117 9.44 -8.04 3.13
C MET A 117 10.42 -8.99 2.43
N VAL A 118 10.87 -8.60 1.25
CA VAL A 118 11.89 -9.32 0.47
C VAL A 118 13.03 -8.37 0.15
N LEU A 119 14.27 -8.82 0.36
CA LEU A 119 15.47 -8.05 0.01
C LEU A 119 15.91 -8.45 -1.39
N LEU A 120 15.91 -7.48 -2.32
CA LEU A 120 16.45 -7.68 -3.67
C LEU A 120 17.86 -7.10 -3.77
N ALA A 121 18.84 -7.91 -4.16
CA ALA A 121 20.19 -7.43 -4.43
C ALA A 121 20.22 -6.33 -5.50
N LYS A 122 21.04 -5.29 -5.30
CA LYS A 122 21.22 -4.21 -6.31
C LYS A 122 22.08 -4.63 -7.50
N LYS A 123 23.10 -5.46 -7.25
CA LYS A 123 24.07 -5.95 -8.26
C LYS A 123 24.34 -7.43 -8.06
N GLU A 124 25.13 -7.77 -7.03
CA GLU A 124 25.58 -9.14 -6.80
C GLU A 124 24.52 -9.98 -6.09
N PRO A 125 24.28 -11.23 -6.51
CA PRO A 125 23.23 -12.09 -5.95
C PRO A 125 23.42 -12.36 -4.46
N ILE A 126 24.67 -12.41 -3.99
CA ILE A 126 25.04 -12.56 -2.58
C ILE A 126 25.71 -11.26 -2.15
N CYS A 127 25.05 -10.51 -1.28
CA CYS A 127 25.58 -9.25 -0.77
C CYS A 127 25.05 -8.94 0.64
N SER A 128 25.68 -7.99 1.33
CA SER A 128 25.22 -7.53 2.63
C SER A 128 23.86 -6.81 2.52
N PRO A 129 23.04 -6.78 3.60
CA PRO A 129 21.72 -6.15 3.56
C PRO A 129 21.70 -4.69 3.08
N SER A 130 22.76 -3.92 3.34
CA SER A 130 22.88 -2.51 2.89
C SER A 130 22.97 -2.34 1.37
N LEU A 131 23.38 -3.40 0.66
CA LEU A 131 23.45 -3.45 -0.81
C LEU A 131 22.18 -4.03 -1.44
N THR A 132 21.13 -4.22 -0.65
CA THR A 132 19.81 -4.67 -1.14
C THR A 132 18.83 -3.49 -1.24
N ARG A 133 17.72 -3.74 -1.93
CA ARG A 133 16.53 -2.90 -1.95
C ARG A 133 15.43 -3.69 -1.23
N PRO A 134 14.94 -3.22 -0.08
CA PRO A 134 13.78 -3.82 0.55
C PRO A 134 12.54 -3.58 -0.32
N ILE A 135 11.77 -4.63 -0.59
CA ILE A 135 10.49 -4.57 -1.29
C ILE A 135 9.42 -5.21 -0.42
N SER A 136 8.32 -4.49 -0.26
CA SER A 136 7.10 -4.98 0.37
C SER A 136 6.22 -5.67 -0.68
N LEU A 137 6.04 -6.97 -0.53
CA LEU A 137 5.02 -7.72 -1.26
C LEU A 137 3.71 -7.63 -0.48
N ILE A 138 2.73 -6.96 -1.05
CA ILE A 138 1.36 -6.85 -0.53
C ILE A 138 0.49 -7.97 -1.09
N ASP A 139 -0.59 -8.29 -0.40
CA ASP A 139 -1.63 -9.20 -0.85
C ASP A 139 -2.20 -8.83 -2.23
N SER A 140 -2.44 -9.84 -3.08
CA SER A 140 -2.97 -9.68 -4.43
C SER A 140 -4.35 -9.00 -4.48
N PHE A 141 -5.15 -9.13 -3.42
CA PHE A 141 -6.47 -8.51 -3.28
C PHE A 141 -6.37 -7.01 -3.00
N LEU A 142 -5.39 -6.55 -2.22
CA LEU A 142 -5.17 -5.10 -1.97
C LEU A 142 -4.62 -4.36 -3.18
N LYS A 143 -3.84 -5.04 -4.03
CA LYS A 143 -3.28 -4.44 -5.25
C LYS A 143 -4.33 -4.08 -6.30
N LYS A 144 -5.55 -4.57 -6.13
CA LYS A 144 -6.66 -4.32 -7.04
C LYS A 144 -7.36 -3.05 -6.57
N ARG A 145 -6.90 -1.91 -7.10
CA ARG A 145 -7.56 -0.62 -6.95
C ARG A 145 -8.85 -0.68 -7.78
N PHE A 146 -9.99 -0.84 -7.12
CA PHE A 146 -11.32 -0.77 -7.75
C PHE A 146 -11.81 0.68 -7.91
N ILE A 147 -11.07 1.63 -7.33
CA ILE A 147 -11.34 3.06 -7.36
C ILE A 147 -10.74 3.66 -8.64
N THR A 148 -11.41 3.43 -9.76
CA THR A 148 -11.37 4.32 -10.94
C THR A 148 -12.71 4.17 -11.64
N ARG A 149 -13.69 4.89 -11.12
CA ARG A 149 -14.89 5.31 -11.82
C ARG A 149 -15.13 6.76 -11.46
#